data_AF-A0A4Q1VQH4-F1
#
_entry.id   AF-A0A4Q1VQH4-F1
#
_cell.length_a   1.000
_cell.length_b   1.000
_cell.length_c   1.000
_cell.angle_alpha   90.00
_cell.angle_beta   90.00
_cell.angle_gamma   90.00
#
_symmetry.space_group_name_H-M   'P 1'
#
loop_
_entity.id
_entity.type
_entity.pdbx_description
1 polymer ?
#
loop_
_entity_poly.entity_id
_entity_poly.type
_entity_poly.pdbx_seq_one_letter_code
_entity_poly.pdbx_strand_id
1 'polypeptide(L)'
;MNDRTDSASIVDGRMTLPGVAGAFVQDAAKLLAFTAEGLVVVSGHDWRDGALHDAGRIEAHARPNGARLARIDQPEPAQDLSLTIRSFPGENAPLLRLSSAAGAQGDLDDRLAAELFLPHPLFAGLRKDLTDGRAGHLSFAATTNLWLREGSADEEPPLFHLAPEADGRPRQAHGRVQSISWRAAANEAAGDPAFLARQPDQPAETEPPEDPVAEQLRRINWSLKQVLIVLAFLMLIIALK
;
A
#
# COMPACT_ATOMS: atom_id res chain seq x y z
N MET A 1 27.16 -27.53 19.49
CA MET A 1 27.01 -26.30 20.30
C MET A 1 25.56 -25.90 20.12
N ASN A 2 24.74 -26.07 21.17
CA ASN A 2 23.28 -26.00 21.04
C ASN A 2 22.83 -24.57 20.79
N ASP A 3 22.28 -24.35 19.59
CA ASP A 3 21.61 -23.14 19.18
C ASP A 3 20.27 -23.08 19.91
N ARG A 4 20.27 -22.42 21.07
CA ARG A 4 19.05 -22.12 21.82
C ARG A 4 18.58 -20.77 21.31
N THR A 5 17.81 -20.79 20.22
CA THR A 5 16.99 -19.66 19.80
C THR A 5 16.00 -19.39 20.93
N ASP A 6 16.37 -18.51 21.86
CA ASP A 6 15.46 -18.05 22.89
C ASP A 6 14.34 -17.25 22.19
N SER A 7 13.24 -17.93 21.93
CA SER A 7 12.07 -17.40 21.23
C SER A 7 11.25 -16.48 22.15
N ALA A 8 10.47 -15.58 21.55
CA ALA A 8 9.57 -14.70 22.28
C ALA A 8 8.62 -15.52 23.17
N SER A 9 8.53 -15.17 24.45
CA SER A 9 7.63 -15.82 25.41
C SER A 9 6.36 -14.99 25.58
N ILE A 10 5.20 -15.63 25.50
CA ILE A 10 3.90 -15.00 25.70
C ILE A 10 3.22 -15.65 26.90
N VAL A 11 3.00 -14.88 27.96
CA VAL A 11 2.33 -15.31 29.20
C VAL A 11 1.27 -14.27 29.54
N ASP A 12 0.04 -14.71 29.77
CA ASP A 12 -1.10 -13.84 30.12
C ASP A 12 -1.31 -12.66 29.16
N GLY A 13 -1.10 -12.88 27.85
CA GLY A 13 -1.26 -11.84 26.82
C GLY A 13 -0.13 -10.81 26.78
N ARG A 14 0.94 -11.01 27.56
CA ARG A 14 2.14 -10.17 27.59
C ARG A 14 3.28 -10.91 26.91
N MET A 15 3.91 -10.28 25.93
CA MET A 15 5.08 -10.82 25.24
C MET A 15 6.37 -10.23 25.82
N THR A 16 7.33 -11.10 26.11
CA THR A 16 8.68 -10.73 26.52
C THR A 16 9.68 -11.36 25.58
N LEU A 17 10.78 -10.65 25.31
CA LEU A 17 11.84 -11.13 24.43
C LEU A 17 13.18 -11.05 25.16
N PRO A 18 14.02 -12.09 25.06
CA PRO A 18 15.40 -12.04 25.53
C PRO A 18 16.16 -10.88 24.86
N GLY A 19 16.92 -10.12 25.65
CA GLY A 19 17.72 -9.00 25.15
C GLY A 19 16.93 -7.72 24.83
N VAL A 20 15.59 -7.74 24.88
CA VAL A 20 14.75 -6.55 24.73
C VAL A 20 14.18 -6.15 26.09
N ALA A 21 14.46 -4.92 26.52
CA ALA A 21 13.96 -4.42 27.79
C ALA A 21 12.45 -4.13 27.74
N GLY A 22 11.71 -4.63 28.73
CA GLY A 22 10.27 -4.42 28.88
C GLY A 22 9.42 -5.54 28.28
N ALA A 23 8.10 -5.46 28.51
CA ALA A 23 7.12 -6.34 27.91
C ALA A 23 6.33 -5.59 26.82
N PHE A 24 5.63 -6.36 26.00
CA PHE A 24 4.71 -5.86 25.00
C PHE A 24 3.32 -6.43 25.24
N VAL A 25 2.28 -5.64 24.95
CA VAL A 25 0.87 -6.01 25.13
C VAL A 25 0.07 -5.68 23.88
N GLN A 26 -1.05 -6.38 23.68
CA GLN A 26 -2.02 -6.01 22.66
C GLN A 26 -3.11 -5.15 23.27
N ASP A 27 -3.54 -4.12 22.55
CA ASP A 27 -4.64 -3.24 22.97
C ASP A 27 -5.70 -3.17 21.85
N ALA A 28 -6.82 -3.85 22.08
CA ALA A 28 -7.92 -3.89 21.12
C ALA A 28 -8.70 -2.56 21.01
N ALA A 29 -8.54 -1.65 21.98
CA ALA A 29 -9.16 -0.32 21.92
C ALA A 29 -8.39 0.64 21.00
N LYS A 30 -7.10 0.38 20.76
CA LYS A 30 -6.25 1.25 19.93
C LYS A 30 -6.36 0.89 18.45
N LEU A 31 -6.84 1.85 17.67
CA LEU A 31 -6.97 1.71 16.22
C LEU A 31 -5.66 2.07 15.54
N LEU A 32 -5.29 1.28 14.52
CA LEU A 32 -4.24 1.62 13.58
C LEU A 32 -4.91 2.14 12.29
N ALA A 33 -4.71 3.42 12.00
CA ALA A 33 -5.22 4.07 10.80
C ALA A 33 -4.15 4.15 9.71
N PHE A 34 -4.60 4.13 8.46
CA PHE A 34 -3.77 4.23 7.27
C PHE A 34 -4.39 5.19 6.27
N THR A 35 -3.52 5.85 5.52
CA THR A 35 -3.85 6.55 4.27
C THR A 35 -3.10 5.89 3.13
N ALA A 36 -3.75 5.71 1.99
CA ALA A 36 -3.13 5.15 0.80
C ALA A 36 -3.39 6.00 -0.45
N GLU A 37 -2.36 6.08 -1.28
CA GLU A 37 -2.30 6.87 -2.51
C GLU A 37 -1.71 6.04 -3.66
N GLY A 38 -1.80 6.55 -4.88
CA GLY A 38 -1.28 5.86 -6.07
C GLY A 38 -2.02 4.55 -6.38
N LEU A 39 -3.35 4.51 -6.18
CA LEU A 39 -4.16 3.32 -6.43
C LEU A 39 -4.15 2.96 -7.93
N VAL A 40 -3.77 1.73 -8.26
CA VAL A 40 -3.72 1.20 -9.62
C VAL A 40 -4.45 -0.14 -9.70
N VAL A 41 -5.40 -0.26 -10.62
CA VAL A 41 -6.07 -1.54 -10.91
C VAL A 41 -5.11 -2.44 -11.69
N VAL A 42 -4.83 -3.61 -11.14
CA VAL A 42 -4.05 -4.65 -11.80
C VAL A 42 -4.95 -5.82 -12.12
N SER A 43 -5.21 -6.01 -13.41
CA SER A 43 -5.95 -7.17 -13.90
C SER A 43 -5.12 -8.45 -13.72
N GLY A 44 -5.79 -9.53 -13.34
CA GLY A 44 -5.17 -10.84 -13.20
C GLY A 44 -6.23 -11.91 -13.31
N HIS A 45 -5.83 -13.08 -13.77
CA HIS A 45 -6.68 -14.26 -13.70
C HIS A 45 -5.89 -15.37 -13.04
N ASP A 46 -6.58 -16.21 -12.27
CA ASP A 46 -6.00 -17.44 -11.78
C ASP A 46 -6.88 -18.64 -12.12
N TRP A 47 -6.23 -19.79 -12.20
CA TRP A 47 -6.90 -21.05 -12.43
C TRP A 47 -7.11 -21.72 -11.07
N ARG A 48 -8.37 -21.89 -10.66
CA ARG A 48 -8.75 -22.56 -9.41
C ARG A 48 -9.91 -23.48 -9.69
N ASP A 49 -9.89 -24.68 -9.10
CA ASP A 49 -10.97 -25.67 -9.21
C ASP A 49 -11.44 -25.95 -10.66
N GLY A 50 -10.52 -25.89 -11.62
CA GLY A 50 -10.83 -26.14 -13.04
C GLY A 50 -11.52 -24.99 -13.77
N ALA A 51 -11.61 -23.80 -13.17
CA ALA A 51 -12.17 -22.61 -13.80
C ALA A 51 -11.22 -21.40 -13.68
N LEU A 52 -11.31 -20.51 -14.68
CA LEU A 52 -10.63 -19.22 -14.68
C LEU A 52 -11.40 -18.24 -13.79
N HIS A 53 -10.74 -17.66 -12.80
CA HIS A 53 -11.32 -16.69 -11.89
C HIS A 53 -10.65 -15.32 -12.07
N ASP A 54 -11.42 -14.24 -11.88
CA ASP A 54 -10.86 -12.89 -11.82
C ASP A 54 -10.03 -12.77 -10.52
N ALA A 55 -8.72 -12.63 -10.71
CA ALA A 55 -7.74 -12.40 -9.65
C ALA A 55 -7.27 -10.94 -9.63
N GLY A 56 -8.09 -10.04 -10.17
CA GLY A 56 -7.88 -8.60 -10.15
C GLY A 56 -7.64 -8.07 -8.74
N ARG A 57 -6.69 -7.14 -8.64
CA ARG A 57 -6.29 -6.50 -7.39
C ARG A 57 -6.09 -5.01 -7.61
N ILE A 58 -5.99 -4.25 -6.53
CA ILE A 58 -5.56 -2.85 -6.56
C ILE A 58 -4.25 -2.76 -5.79
N GLU A 59 -3.24 -2.15 -6.39
CA GLU A 59 -1.96 -1.86 -5.74
C GLU A 59 -1.92 -0.38 -5.37
N ALA A 60 -1.29 -0.06 -4.24
CA ALA A 60 -1.16 1.31 -3.74
C ALA A 60 0.04 1.42 -2.78
N HIS A 61 0.37 2.66 -2.39
CA HIS A 61 1.31 2.96 -1.32
C HIS A 61 0.54 3.42 -0.09
N ALA A 62 0.80 2.82 1.07
CA ALA A 62 0.09 3.11 2.30
C ALA A 62 1.03 3.56 3.41
N ARG A 63 0.60 4.57 4.18
CA ARG A 63 1.32 5.08 5.35
C ARG A 63 0.43 5.01 6.58
N PRO A 64 0.96 4.62 7.75
CA PRO A 64 0.25 4.81 9.01
C PRO A 64 -0.13 6.28 9.22
N ASN A 65 -1.34 6.55 9.67
CA ASN A 65 -1.84 7.90 9.94
C ASN A 65 -2.03 8.09 11.45
N GLY A 66 -1.30 9.04 12.03
CA GLY A 66 -1.30 9.27 13.48
C GLY A 66 -0.74 8.09 14.28
N ALA A 67 0.13 7.28 13.68
CA ALA A 67 0.76 6.12 14.32
C ALA A 67 2.11 5.83 13.65
N ARG A 68 2.91 4.98 14.29
CA ARG A 68 4.14 4.40 13.75
C ARG A 68 4.03 2.88 13.77
N LEU A 69 4.62 2.23 12.78
CA LEU A 69 4.63 0.77 12.67
C LEU A 69 6.08 0.31 12.53
N ALA A 70 6.55 -0.57 13.41
CA ALA A 70 7.89 -1.12 13.38
C ALA A 70 7.86 -2.64 13.56
N ARG A 71 9.01 -3.28 13.43
CA ARG A 71 9.20 -4.64 13.92
C ARG A 71 9.83 -4.57 15.31
N ILE A 72 9.78 -5.65 16.08
CA ILE A 72 10.43 -5.68 17.40
C ILE A 72 11.96 -5.81 17.26
N ASP A 73 12.40 -6.59 16.28
CA ASP A 73 13.81 -6.80 15.96
C ASP A 73 14.43 -5.66 15.13
N GLN A 74 13.59 -4.84 14.48
CA GLN A 74 13.98 -3.66 13.73
C GLN A 74 13.10 -2.47 14.16
N PRO A 75 13.59 -1.62 15.10
CA PRO A 75 12.77 -0.59 15.70
C PRO A 75 12.55 0.63 14.80
N GLU A 76 13.27 0.75 13.67
CA GLU A 76 13.05 1.84 12.74
C GLU A 76 11.64 1.74 12.14
N PRO A 77 10.76 2.73 12.37
CA PRO A 77 9.39 2.65 11.89
C PRO A 77 9.30 2.68 10.37
N ALA A 78 8.49 1.79 9.80
CA ALA A 78 8.08 1.85 8.41
C ALA A 78 7.28 3.13 8.15
N GLN A 79 7.80 3.94 7.23
CA GLN A 79 7.16 5.19 6.80
C GLN A 79 6.21 4.97 5.62
N ASP A 80 6.46 3.95 4.80
CA ASP A 80 5.66 3.59 3.63
C ASP A 80 5.62 2.06 3.47
N LEU A 81 4.49 1.57 2.98
CA LEU A 81 4.13 0.16 2.88
C LEU A 81 3.55 -0.11 1.50
N SER A 82 3.94 -1.21 0.87
CA SER A 82 3.20 -1.71 -0.29
C SER A 82 1.83 -2.19 0.17
N LEU A 83 0.75 -1.65 -0.41
CA LEU A 83 -0.61 -2.09 -0.14
C LEU A 83 -1.15 -2.86 -1.34
N THR A 84 -1.61 -4.09 -1.08
CA THR A 84 -2.39 -4.88 -2.04
C THR A 84 -3.81 -5.07 -1.56
N ILE A 85 -4.79 -4.60 -2.33
CA ILE A 85 -6.21 -4.74 -2.04
C ILE A 85 -6.79 -5.86 -2.91
N ARG A 86 -7.47 -6.82 -2.29
CA ARG A 86 -8.07 -7.98 -2.97
C ARG A 86 -9.54 -8.11 -2.62
N SER A 87 -10.32 -8.60 -3.58
CA SER A 87 -11.64 -9.15 -3.27
C SER A 87 -11.46 -10.45 -2.49
N PHE A 88 -12.24 -10.64 -1.43
CA PHE A 88 -12.36 -11.91 -0.73
C PHE A 88 -13.80 -12.44 -0.85
N PRO A 89 -13.99 -13.75 -1.14
CA PRO A 89 -15.32 -14.32 -1.23
C PRO A 89 -16.01 -14.37 0.14
N GLY A 90 -17.20 -13.77 0.23
CA GLY A 90 -18.04 -13.79 1.44
C GLY A 90 -18.51 -12.40 1.87
N GLU A 91 -19.43 -12.37 2.83
CA GLU A 91 -19.99 -11.15 3.42
C GLU A 91 -19.26 -10.70 4.70
N ASN A 92 -18.10 -11.28 4.98
CA ASN A 92 -17.32 -10.99 6.18
C ASN A 92 -16.85 -9.53 6.22
N ALA A 93 -16.63 -8.98 7.41
CA ALA A 93 -16.05 -7.63 7.54
C ALA A 93 -14.68 -7.55 6.83
N PRO A 94 -14.26 -6.37 6.32
CA PRO A 94 -12.97 -6.24 5.68
C PRO A 94 -11.81 -6.55 6.64
N LEU A 95 -10.77 -7.19 6.13
CA LEU A 95 -9.64 -7.68 6.91
C LEU A 95 -8.33 -7.05 6.45
N LEU A 96 -7.47 -6.74 7.40
CA LEU A 96 -6.10 -6.31 7.18
C LEU A 96 -5.15 -7.44 7.55
N ARG A 97 -4.15 -7.70 6.70
CA ARG A 97 -2.97 -8.50 7.01
C ARG A 97 -1.73 -7.64 6.86
N LEU A 98 -0.84 -7.70 7.82
CA LEU A 98 0.48 -7.06 7.78
C LEU A 98 1.55 -8.14 7.89
N SER A 99 2.56 -8.07 7.06
CA SER A 99 3.68 -9.02 7.06
C SER A 99 4.97 -8.32 6.65
N SER A 100 6.10 -9.01 6.79
CA SER A 100 7.27 -8.67 5.97
C SER A 100 6.94 -8.96 4.50
N ALA A 101 7.46 -8.14 3.58
CA ALA A 101 7.40 -8.46 2.16
C ALA A 101 8.17 -9.77 1.93
N ALA A 102 7.48 -10.79 1.40
CA ALA A 102 8.10 -12.07 1.06
C ALA A 102 8.22 -12.15 -0.47
N GLY A 103 9.45 -12.25 -1.01
CA GLY A 103 9.64 -12.76 -2.38
C GLY A 103 10.55 -12.02 -3.34
N ALA A 104 11.49 -11.17 -2.93
CA ALA A 104 12.61 -10.78 -3.79
C ALA A 104 13.90 -11.42 -3.27
N GLN A 105 14.49 -12.33 -4.05
CA GLN A 105 15.83 -12.86 -3.76
C GLN A 105 16.85 -11.74 -4.01
N GLY A 106 17.11 -10.92 -2.99
CA GLY A 106 18.03 -9.79 -3.07
C GLY A 106 17.79 -8.82 -1.93
N ASP A 107 18.80 -8.02 -1.64
CA ASP A 107 18.96 -7.06 -0.52
C ASP A 107 17.94 -5.88 -0.52
N LEU A 108 16.76 -6.06 -1.11
CA LEU A 108 15.73 -5.06 -1.36
C LEU A 108 14.35 -5.67 -1.10
N ASP A 109 13.98 -5.84 0.17
CA ASP A 109 12.61 -5.66 0.69
C ASP A 109 12.48 -6.09 2.17
N ASP A 110 13.21 -5.43 3.07
CA ASP A 110 12.95 -5.48 4.52
C ASP A 110 11.69 -4.69 4.94
N ARG A 111 10.96 -4.15 3.96
CA ARG A 111 9.80 -3.28 4.18
C ARG A 111 8.58 -4.12 4.54
N LEU A 112 7.77 -3.58 5.44
CA LEU A 112 6.48 -4.15 5.79
C LEU A 112 5.51 -4.00 4.61
N ALA A 113 4.67 -5.02 4.41
CA ALA A 113 3.63 -5.06 3.39
C ALA A 113 2.26 -5.18 4.05
N ALA A 114 1.26 -4.54 3.42
CA ALA A 114 -0.13 -4.58 3.83
C ALA A 114 -1.00 -5.25 2.75
N GLU A 115 -1.90 -6.12 3.20
CA GLU A 115 -2.93 -6.71 2.37
C GLU A 115 -4.30 -6.42 2.95
N LEU A 116 -5.16 -5.82 2.13
CA LEU A 116 -6.52 -5.45 2.48
C LEU A 116 -7.50 -6.34 1.72
N PHE A 117 -8.25 -7.17 2.45
CA PHE A 117 -9.26 -8.06 1.90
C PHE A 117 -10.62 -7.40 2.06
N LEU A 118 -11.24 -7.04 0.94
CA LEU A 118 -12.54 -6.38 0.92
C LEU A 118 -13.65 -7.36 0.50
N PRO A 119 -14.86 -7.23 1.06
CA PRO A 119 -16.05 -7.89 0.53
C PRO A 119 -16.27 -7.51 -0.93
N HIS A 120 -16.78 -8.45 -1.72
CA HIS A 120 -16.94 -8.26 -3.16
C HIS A 120 -17.67 -6.95 -3.54
N PRO A 121 -18.80 -6.56 -2.91
CA PRO A 121 -19.49 -5.31 -3.24
C PRO A 121 -18.62 -4.07 -3.01
N LEU A 122 -17.82 -4.07 -1.94
CA LEU A 122 -16.96 -2.95 -1.57
C LEU A 122 -15.75 -2.85 -2.50
N PHE A 123 -15.15 -3.99 -2.85
CA PHE A 123 -14.06 -4.05 -3.83
C PHE A 123 -14.51 -3.57 -5.21
N ALA A 124 -15.68 -4.04 -5.68
CA ALA A 124 -16.24 -3.64 -6.96
C ALA A 124 -16.57 -2.14 -6.99
N GLY A 125 -17.13 -1.61 -5.90
CA GLY A 125 -17.39 -0.18 -5.73
C GLY A 125 -16.12 0.66 -5.82
N LEU A 126 -15.07 0.30 -5.07
CA LEU A 126 -13.78 0.97 -5.13
C LEU A 126 -13.16 0.92 -6.53
N ARG A 127 -13.16 -0.25 -7.19
CA ARG A 127 -12.63 -0.40 -8.55
C ARG A 127 -13.36 0.47 -9.57
N LYS A 128 -14.69 0.59 -9.44
CA LYS A 128 -15.52 1.45 -10.29
C LYS A 128 -15.18 2.92 -10.05
N ASP A 129 -15.16 3.36 -8.79
CA ASP A 129 -14.85 4.74 -8.44
C ASP A 129 -13.43 5.12 -8.83
N LEU A 130 -12.47 4.19 -8.77
CA LEU A 130 -11.11 4.41 -9.24
C LEU A 130 -11.06 4.61 -10.77
N THR A 131 -11.79 3.77 -11.52
CA THR A 131 -11.93 3.92 -12.99
C THR A 131 -12.58 5.26 -13.36
N ASP A 132 -13.52 5.73 -12.55
CA ASP A 132 -14.22 7.00 -12.76
C ASP A 132 -13.47 8.22 -12.17
N GLY A 133 -12.24 8.04 -11.64
CA GLY A 133 -11.43 9.12 -11.06
C GLY A 133 -11.90 9.64 -9.69
N ARG A 134 -12.83 8.93 -9.02
CA ARG A 134 -13.40 9.29 -7.71
C ARG A 134 -12.69 8.64 -6.51
N ALA A 135 -11.66 7.81 -6.71
CA ALA A 135 -10.98 7.07 -5.64
C ALA A 135 -9.43 7.18 -5.70
N GLY A 136 -8.90 8.40 -5.80
CA GLY A 136 -7.45 8.63 -5.82
C GLY A 136 -6.76 8.56 -4.45
N HIS A 137 -7.53 8.67 -3.36
CA HIS A 137 -7.04 8.53 -1.99
C HIS A 137 -7.97 7.63 -1.19
N LEU A 138 -7.38 6.64 -0.50
CA LEU A 138 -8.06 5.70 0.40
C LEU A 138 -7.64 5.96 1.85
N SER A 139 -8.58 5.86 2.78
CA SER A 139 -8.34 5.92 4.22
C SER A 139 -9.04 4.74 4.89
N PHE A 140 -8.36 4.07 5.82
CA PHE A 140 -8.98 2.98 6.58
C PHE A 140 -8.39 2.88 7.99
N ALA A 141 -9.16 2.33 8.92
CA ALA A 141 -8.72 2.08 10.28
C ALA A 141 -9.09 0.67 10.73
N ALA A 142 -8.18 0.01 11.43
CA ALA A 142 -8.37 -1.36 11.88
C ALA A 142 -7.98 -1.54 13.35
N THR A 143 -8.73 -2.41 14.04
CA THR A 143 -8.26 -3.01 15.29
C THR A 143 -7.32 -4.15 14.93
N THR A 144 -6.10 -4.16 15.46
CA THR A 144 -5.07 -5.15 15.08
C THR A 144 -4.62 -5.97 16.28
N ASN A 145 -3.97 -7.10 16.02
CA ASN A 145 -3.25 -7.87 17.03
C ASN A 145 -1.76 -7.49 17.12
N LEU A 146 -1.41 -6.25 16.74
CA LEU A 146 -0.05 -5.74 16.88
C LEU A 146 0.28 -5.45 18.35
N TRP A 147 1.56 -5.43 18.64
CA TRP A 147 2.09 -5.28 19.99
C TRP A 147 2.46 -3.83 20.26
N LEU A 148 2.10 -3.32 21.44
CA LEU A 148 2.53 -2.03 21.97
C LEU A 148 3.51 -2.28 23.11
N ARG A 149 4.49 -1.40 23.29
CA ARG A 149 5.36 -1.48 24.47
C ARG A 149 4.52 -1.21 25.72
N GLU A 150 4.68 -2.05 26.73
CA GLU A 150 3.94 -1.87 27.97
C GLU A 150 4.35 -0.55 28.65
N GLY A 151 3.36 0.21 29.10
CA GLY A 151 3.56 1.55 29.67
C GLY A 151 3.70 2.66 28.63
N SER A 152 3.74 2.37 27.32
CA SER A 152 3.70 3.39 26.24
C SER A 152 2.29 3.58 25.66
N ALA A 153 1.25 3.16 26.39
CA ALA A 153 -0.13 3.23 25.92
C ALA A 153 -0.60 4.67 25.64
N ASP A 154 0.01 5.67 26.28
CA ASP A 154 -0.31 7.09 26.10
C ASP A 154 0.71 7.84 25.21
N GLU A 155 1.67 7.14 24.60
CA GLU A 155 2.63 7.76 23.67
C GLU A 155 1.93 8.21 22.38
N GLU A 156 2.23 9.43 21.94
CA GLU A 156 1.73 10.02 20.70
C GLU A 156 2.91 10.47 19.81
N PRO A 157 3.04 9.96 18.57
CA PRO A 157 2.19 8.96 17.95
C PRO A 157 2.51 7.54 18.46
N PRO A 158 1.49 6.68 18.66
CA PRO A 158 1.66 5.31 19.13
C PRO A 158 2.54 4.48 18.21
N LEU A 159 3.43 3.68 18.80
CA LEU A 159 4.30 2.76 18.08
C LEU A 159 3.77 1.32 18.19
N PHE A 160 3.25 0.81 17.08
CA PHE A 160 2.83 -0.58 16.95
C PHE A 160 3.97 -1.45 16.42
N HIS A 161 4.06 -2.66 16.94
CA HIS A 161 5.14 -3.60 16.63
C HIS A 161 4.61 -4.91 16.05
N LEU A 162 5.18 -5.33 14.93
CA LEU A 162 5.08 -6.69 14.44
C LEU A 162 6.02 -7.59 15.24
N ALA A 163 5.50 -8.73 15.69
CA ALA A 163 6.31 -9.74 16.40
C ALA A 163 7.46 -10.24 15.49
N PRO A 164 8.63 -10.59 16.06
CA PRO A 164 9.75 -11.08 15.27
C PRO A 164 9.45 -12.46 14.70
N GLU A 165 10.22 -12.86 13.68
CA GLU A 165 10.15 -14.19 13.10
C GLU A 165 10.22 -15.30 14.16
N ALA A 166 9.39 -16.33 14.02
CA ALA A 166 9.41 -17.50 14.89
C ALA A 166 9.43 -18.76 14.03
N ASP A 167 10.31 -19.71 14.36
CA ASP A 167 10.42 -21.02 13.70
C ASP A 167 10.63 -20.95 12.18
N GLY A 168 11.40 -19.95 11.71
CA GLY A 168 11.71 -19.76 10.27
C GLY A 168 10.51 -19.33 9.43
N ARG A 169 9.46 -18.77 10.05
CA ARG A 169 8.28 -18.24 9.36
C ARG A 169 8.06 -16.77 9.70
N PRO A 170 7.91 -15.90 8.68
CA PRO A 170 7.61 -14.49 8.92
C PRO A 170 6.28 -14.37 9.67
N ARG A 171 6.32 -13.70 10.83
CA ARG A 171 5.12 -13.41 11.62
C ARG A 171 4.23 -12.45 10.84
N GLN A 172 2.93 -12.70 10.94
CA GLN A 172 1.90 -11.85 10.35
C GLN A 172 1.06 -11.25 11.47
N ALA A 173 0.64 -10.01 11.30
CA ALA A 173 -0.40 -9.39 12.08
C ALA A 173 -1.69 -9.36 11.27
N HIS A 174 -2.81 -9.47 11.97
CA HIS A 174 -4.14 -9.43 11.41
C HIS A 174 -4.93 -8.32 12.08
N GLY A 175 -5.83 -7.70 11.33
CA GLY A 175 -6.72 -6.69 11.83
C GLY A 175 -8.11 -6.77 11.21
N ARG A 176 -9.09 -6.31 11.97
CA ARG A 176 -10.45 -6.10 11.48
C ARG A 176 -10.63 -4.63 11.17
N VAL A 177 -10.99 -4.33 9.93
CA VAL A 177 -11.22 -2.96 9.48
C VAL A 177 -12.56 -2.48 10.05
N GLN A 178 -12.53 -1.35 10.75
CA GLN A 178 -13.70 -0.75 11.38
C GLN A 178 -14.29 0.37 10.53
N SER A 179 -13.44 1.07 9.76
CA SER A 179 -13.88 2.13 8.85
C SER A 179 -13.00 2.14 7.61
N ILE A 180 -13.61 2.44 6.47
CA ILE A 180 -12.94 2.59 5.17
C ILE A 180 -13.68 3.64 4.35
N SER A 181 -12.95 4.54 3.73
CA SER A 181 -13.49 5.60 2.87
C SER A 181 -12.47 5.96 1.79
N TRP A 182 -12.96 6.44 0.65
CA TRP A 182 -12.12 6.94 -0.42
C TRP A 182 -12.70 8.21 -1.02
N ARG A 183 -11.83 9.00 -1.64
CA ARG A 183 -12.17 10.25 -2.31
C ARG A 183 -11.30 10.44 -3.55
N ALA A 184 -11.70 11.37 -4.42
CA ALA A 184 -10.85 11.81 -5.52
C ALA A 184 -9.50 12.30 -4.98
N ALA A 185 -8.42 12.08 -5.74
CA ALA A 185 -7.16 12.73 -5.41
C ALA A 185 -7.38 14.25 -5.40
N ALA A 186 -6.79 14.94 -4.44
CA ALA A 186 -6.78 16.40 -4.48
C ALA A 186 -6.06 16.78 -5.78
N ASN A 187 -6.80 17.35 -6.73
CA ASN A 187 -6.24 17.79 -7.98
C ASN A 187 -5.35 19.00 -7.63
N GLU A 188 -4.03 18.85 -7.62
CA GLU A 188 -3.11 20.00 -7.48
C GLU A 188 -3.30 21.04 -8.61
N ALA A 189 -4.14 20.74 -9.60
CA ALA A 189 -4.59 21.63 -10.66
C ALA A 189 -5.88 22.43 -10.35
N ALA A 190 -6.30 22.56 -9.09
CA ALA A 190 -7.25 23.58 -8.68
C ALA A 190 -6.49 24.71 -8.01
N GLY A 191 -5.99 25.64 -8.85
CA GLY A 191 -5.46 26.91 -8.40
C GLY A 191 -6.37 27.53 -7.36
N ASP A 192 -5.73 27.96 -6.28
CA ASP A 192 -6.31 28.69 -5.16
C ASP A 192 -7.41 29.68 -5.62
N PRO A 193 -8.69 29.51 -5.24
CA PRO A 193 -9.72 30.49 -5.56
C PRO A 193 -9.51 31.81 -4.80
N ALA A 194 -8.49 31.93 -3.96
CA ALA A 194 -8.13 33.19 -3.30
C ALA A 194 -7.51 34.25 -4.25
N PHE A 195 -7.22 33.93 -5.51
CA PHE A 195 -6.60 34.90 -6.45
C PHE A 195 -7.58 35.61 -7.41
N LEU A 196 -8.90 35.51 -7.25
CA LEU A 196 -9.86 36.25 -8.10
C LEU A 196 -10.35 37.58 -7.50
N ALA A 197 -9.51 38.26 -6.71
CA ALA A 197 -9.79 39.61 -6.21
C ALA A 197 -8.62 40.58 -6.44
N ARG A 198 -8.12 40.67 -7.68
CA ARG A 198 -7.58 41.92 -8.25
C ARG A 198 -7.23 41.76 -9.73
N GLN A 199 -8.00 42.41 -10.57
CA GLN A 199 -7.53 42.94 -11.85
C GLN A 199 -7.79 44.46 -11.79
N PRO A 200 -6.78 45.31 -12.01
CA PRO A 200 -6.37 45.75 -13.36
C PRO A 200 -4.81 45.76 -13.50
N ASP A 201 -4.10 45.79 -14.62
CA ASP A 201 -4.28 46.10 -16.04
C ASP A 201 -3.25 45.27 -16.87
N GLN A 202 -3.48 45.11 -18.17
CA GLN A 202 -2.62 44.51 -19.22
C GLN A 202 -1.27 45.24 -19.45
N PRO A 203 -0.36 44.82 -20.35
CA PRO A 203 -0.02 43.49 -20.92
C PRO A 203 1.51 43.20 -20.87
N ALA A 204 1.93 41.93 -20.86
CA ALA A 204 3.27 41.57 -21.31
C ALA A 204 3.29 40.14 -21.86
N GLU A 205 3.54 40.03 -23.16
CA GLU A 205 4.02 38.82 -23.80
C GLU A 205 5.30 38.36 -23.10
N THR A 206 5.34 37.11 -22.65
CA THR A 206 6.59 36.41 -22.39
C THR A 206 6.36 34.95 -22.75
N GLU A 207 7.15 34.49 -23.71
CA GLU A 207 7.21 33.13 -24.23
C GLU A 207 7.20 32.07 -23.11
N PRO A 208 6.57 30.90 -23.34
CA PRO A 208 6.71 29.80 -22.41
C PRO A 208 8.17 29.31 -22.42
N PRO A 209 8.76 29.03 -21.24
CA PRO A 209 10.09 28.43 -21.18
C PRO A 209 10.04 27.05 -21.85
N GLU A 210 10.91 26.86 -22.85
CA GLU A 210 11.13 25.57 -23.50
C GLU A 210 11.46 24.51 -22.46
N ASP A 211 10.52 23.59 -22.22
CA ASP A 211 10.65 22.53 -21.24
C ASP A 211 11.38 21.33 -21.89
N PRO A 212 12.68 21.08 -21.60
CA PRO A 212 13.48 20.06 -22.28
C PRO A 212 13.00 18.62 -21.99
N VAL A 213 12.12 18.45 -20.99
CA VAL A 213 11.55 17.16 -20.59
C VAL A 213 10.38 16.75 -21.51
N ALA A 214 9.61 17.72 -22.00
CA ALA A 214 8.49 17.46 -22.91
C ALA A 214 8.98 16.91 -24.27
N GLU A 215 10.14 17.38 -24.75
CA GLU A 215 10.73 16.92 -26.00
C GLU A 215 11.34 15.51 -25.86
N GLN A 216 11.86 15.13 -24.68
CA GLN A 216 12.29 13.77 -24.39
C GLN A 216 11.10 12.78 -24.33
N LEU A 217 10.00 13.15 -23.68
CA LEU A 217 8.78 12.34 -23.64
C LEU A 217 8.16 12.19 -25.04
N ARG A 218 8.17 13.25 -25.86
CA ARG A 218 7.72 13.20 -27.26
C ARG A 218 8.59 12.28 -28.10
N ARG A 219 9.92 12.31 -27.92
CA ARG A 219 10.87 11.45 -28.64
C ARG A 219 10.75 9.97 -28.23
N ILE A 220 10.52 9.67 -26.95
CA ILE A 220 10.28 8.30 -26.46
C ILE A 220 8.99 7.73 -27.04
N ASN A 221 7.89 8.50 -26.98
CA ASN A 221 6.60 8.09 -27.51
C ASN A 221 6.63 7.86 -29.04
N TRP A 222 7.46 8.63 -29.75
CA TRP A 222 7.67 8.45 -31.19
C TRP A 222 8.51 7.19 -31.52
N SER A 223 9.58 6.92 -30.74
CA SER A 223 10.41 5.71 -30.92
C SER A 223 9.63 4.42 -30.63
N LEU A 224 8.76 4.42 -29.61
CA LEU A 224 7.93 3.27 -29.26
C LEU A 224 6.93 2.95 -30.37
N LYS A 225 6.34 3.98 -30.98
CA LYS A 225 5.42 3.83 -32.11
C LYS A 225 6.13 3.25 -33.34
N GLN A 226 7.38 3.63 -33.59
CA GLN A 226 8.18 3.04 -34.68
C GLN A 226 8.54 1.58 -34.42
N VAL A 227 8.92 1.20 -33.19
CA VAL A 227 9.22 -0.20 -32.84
C VAL A 227 7.97 -1.08 -33.01
N LEU A 228 6.79 -0.60 -32.60
CA LEU A 228 5.52 -1.32 -32.80
C LEU A 228 5.18 -1.52 -34.28
N ILE A 229 5.41 -0.51 -35.13
CA ILE A 229 5.15 -0.61 -36.58
C ILE A 229 6.10 -1.63 -37.22
N VAL A 230 7.38 -1.63 -36.86
CA VAL A 230 8.35 -2.62 -37.39
C VAL A 230 7.97 -4.03 -36.94
N LEU A 231 7.59 -4.21 -35.67
CA LEU A 231 7.17 -5.51 -35.15
C LEU A 231 5.92 -6.04 -35.87
N ALA A 232 4.93 -5.16 -36.12
CA ALA A 232 3.73 -5.49 -36.87
C ALA A 232 4.04 -5.90 -38.32
N PHE A 233 4.96 -5.20 -38.98
CA PHE A 233 5.41 -5.58 -40.34
C PHE A 233 6.13 -6.92 -40.36
N LEU A 234 6.96 -7.20 -39.35
CA LEU A 234 7.68 -8.47 -39.24
C LEU A 234 6.70 -9.65 -39.05
N MET A 235 5.68 -9.46 -38.21
CA MET A 235 4.60 -10.44 -38.05
C MET A 235 3.79 -10.64 -39.33
N LEU A 236 3.50 -9.56 -40.06
CA LEU A 236 2.82 -9.64 -41.35
C LEU A 236 3.62 -10.45 -42.37
N ILE A 237 4.94 -10.24 -42.45
CA ILE A 237 5.83 -10.98 -43.37
C ILE A 237 5.91 -12.46 -42.99
N ILE A 238 5.97 -12.79 -41.69
CA ILE A 238 5.97 -14.18 -41.22
C ILE A 238 4.64 -14.86 -41.54
N ALA A 239 3.51 -14.16 -41.43
CA ALA A 239 2.19 -14.71 -41.73
C ALA A 239 1.92 -14.88 -43.24
N LEU A 240 2.68 -14.18 -44.10
CA LEU A 240 2.55 -14.27 -45.56
C LEU A 240 3.42 -15.37 -46.19
N LYS A 241 4.20 -16.10 -45.39
CA LYS A 241 5.06 -17.20 -45.82
C LYS A 241 4.50 -18.54 -45.35
#